data_AF-A0A6G1KUD3-F1
#
_entry.id   AF-A0A6G1KUD3-F1
#
_cell.length_a   1.000
_cell.length_b   1.000
_cell.length_c   1.000
_cell.angle_alpha   90.00
_cell.angle_beta   90.00
_cell.angle_gamma   90.00
#
_symmetry.space_group_name_H-M   'P 1'
#
loop_
_entity.id
_entity.type
_entity.pdbx_description
1 polymer ?
#
loop_
_entity_poly.entity_id
_entity_poly.type
_entity_poly.pdbx_seq_one_letter_code
_entity_poly.pdbx_strand_id
1 'polypeptide(L)'
;MATEGLYNKIQTAATGFVLSTSPNTPGTNEVDADRFYSYLGPGFHMSWGHKFFVSTKPPLQKPVDGPAFIAHPSGMATSLQTWETRVTNSCVDVQQRGSS
;
A
#
# COMPACT_ATOMS: atom_id res chain seq x y z
N MET A 1 -13.12 -18.52 -17.42
CA MET A 1 -11.70 -18.27 -17.79
C MET A 1 -11.35 -16.77 -17.94
N ALA A 2 -12.26 -15.86 -18.31
CA ALA A 2 -11.97 -14.41 -18.32
C ALA A 2 -11.94 -13.75 -16.93
N THR A 3 -12.72 -14.28 -15.97
CA THR A 3 -12.82 -13.79 -14.58
C THR A 3 -11.58 -14.10 -13.75
N GLU A 4 -11.03 -15.31 -13.87
CA GLU A 4 -9.82 -15.74 -13.17
C GLU A 4 -8.60 -14.86 -13.53
N GLY A 5 -8.45 -14.50 -14.81
CA GLY A 5 -7.40 -13.59 -15.25
C GLY A 5 -7.54 -12.17 -14.69
N LEU A 6 -8.76 -11.68 -14.47
CA LEU A 6 -9.00 -10.39 -13.82
C LEU A 6 -8.67 -10.45 -12.33
N TYR A 7 -9.10 -11.51 -11.64
CA TYR A 7 -8.89 -11.65 -10.20
C TYR A 7 -7.40 -11.76 -9.87
N ASN A 8 -6.66 -12.55 -10.66
CA ASN A 8 -5.21 -12.65 -10.54
C ASN A 8 -4.52 -11.29 -10.77
N LYS A 9 -4.99 -10.49 -11.74
CA LYS A 9 -4.44 -9.14 -11.99
C LYS A 9 -4.67 -8.21 -10.79
N ILE A 10 -5.88 -8.20 -10.22
CA ILE A 10 -6.20 -7.37 -9.05
C ILE A 10 -5.35 -7.80 -7.86
N GLN A 11 -5.29 -9.10 -7.58
CA GLN A 11 -4.48 -9.64 -6.49
C GLN A 11 -3.00 -9.33 -6.66
N THR A 12 -2.47 -9.46 -7.88
CA THR A 12 -1.07 -9.16 -8.21
C THR A 12 -0.76 -7.67 -8.03
N ALA A 13 -1.63 -6.78 -8.53
CA ALA A 13 -1.46 -5.34 -8.38
C ALA A 13 -1.53 -4.91 -6.90
N ALA A 14 -2.50 -5.42 -6.15
CA ALA A 14 -2.64 -5.12 -4.72
C ALA A 14 -1.46 -5.64 -3.90
N THR A 15 -1.00 -6.86 -4.18
CA THR A 15 0.19 -7.43 -3.51
C THR A 15 1.44 -6.64 -3.87
N GLY A 16 1.61 -6.27 -5.13
CA GLY A 16 2.72 -5.44 -5.59
C GLY A 16 2.76 -4.07 -4.91
N PHE A 17 1.61 -3.40 -4.82
CA PHE A 17 1.47 -2.14 -4.10
C PHE A 17 1.86 -2.29 -2.61
N VAL A 18 1.34 -3.29 -1.90
CA VAL A 18 1.70 -3.50 -0.48
C VAL A 18 3.19 -3.80 -0.33
N LEU A 19 3.77 -4.64 -1.19
CA LEU A 19 5.19 -4.97 -1.10
C LEU A 19 6.09 -3.79 -1.50
N SER A 20 5.60 -2.83 -2.29
CA SER A 20 6.34 -1.60 -2.63
C SER A 20 6.58 -0.70 -1.41
N THR A 21 5.86 -0.91 -0.31
CA THR A 21 6.13 -0.21 0.95
C THR A 21 7.19 -0.89 1.81
N SER A 22 7.84 -1.95 1.31
CA SER A 22 9.02 -2.55 1.97
C SER A 22 10.25 -1.67 1.77
N PRO A 23 11.32 -1.85 2.56
CA PRO A 23 12.59 -1.23 2.24
C PRO A 23 13.13 -1.68 0.89
N ASN A 24 13.80 -0.78 0.20
CA ASN A 24 14.38 -0.93 -1.13
C ASN A 24 15.32 -2.14 -1.19
N THR A 25 16.20 -2.26 -0.19
CA THR A 25 17.07 -3.41 -0.01
C THR A 25 16.74 -4.11 1.31
N PRO A 26 16.57 -5.44 1.33
CA PRO A 26 16.34 -6.17 2.58
C PRO A 26 17.42 -5.87 3.62
N GLY A 27 16.99 -5.52 4.83
CA GLY A 27 17.89 -5.14 5.92
C GLY A 27 18.35 -3.68 5.91
N THR A 28 17.93 -2.87 4.95
CA THR A 28 18.11 -1.41 4.99
C THR A 28 16.82 -0.71 5.46
N ASN A 29 16.93 0.59 5.72
CA ASN A 29 15.79 1.46 6.07
C ASN A 29 15.44 2.44 4.94
N GLU A 30 15.96 2.20 3.74
CA GLU A 30 15.70 3.06 2.59
C GLU A 30 14.35 2.71 1.98
N VAL A 31 13.48 3.70 1.80
CA VAL A 31 12.19 3.50 1.13
C VAL A 31 12.38 3.55 -0.38
N ASP A 32 11.76 2.62 -1.10
CA ASP A 32 11.75 2.61 -2.57
C ASP A 32 10.57 3.42 -3.12
N ALA A 33 10.75 4.75 -3.16
CA ALA A 33 9.71 5.68 -3.59
C ALA A 33 9.31 5.46 -5.06
N ASP A 34 10.27 5.16 -5.94
CA ASP A 34 10.01 4.97 -7.37
C ASP A 34 9.15 3.74 -7.63
N ARG A 35 9.47 2.63 -6.96
CA ARG A 35 8.62 1.43 -7.02
C ARG A 35 7.23 1.70 -6.47
N PHE A 36 7.11 2.41 -5.36
CA PHE A 36 5.80 2.78 -4.82
C PHE A 36 4.99 3.63 -5.81
N TYR A 37 5.59 4.66 -6.41
CA TYR A 37 4.92 5.53 -7.39
C TYR A 37 4.49 4.77 -8.65
N SER A 38 5.22 3.72 -9.05
CA SER A 38 4.86 2.89 -10.21
C SER A 38 3.51 2.15 -10.06
N TYR A 39 3.01 1.99 -8.84
CA TYR A 39 1.71 1.37 -8.57
C TYR A 39 0.55 2.37 -8.46
N LEU A 40 0.82 3.67 -8.51
CA LEU A 40 -0.21 4.70 -8.30
C LEU A 40 -0.91 5.07 -9.61
N GLY A 41 -2.24 5.09 -9.56
CA GLY A 41 -3.06 5.64 -10.63
C GLY A 41 -3.17 7.17 -10.55
N PRO A 42 -3.63 7.83 -11.63
CA PRO A 42 -3.95 9.25 -11.61
C PRO A 42 -4.97 9.59 -10.52
N GLY A 43 -4.73 10.66 -9.75
CA GLY A 43 -5.62 11.10 -8.67
C GLY A 43 -5.65 10.15 -7.46
N PHE A 44 -4.64 9.29 -7.32
CA PHE A 44 -4.51 8.40 -6.16
C PHE A 44 -4.54 9.17 -4.84
N HIS A 45 -5.37 8.70 -3.91
CA HIS A 45 -5.39 9.14 -2.51
C HIS A 45 -5.56 7.92 -1.62
N MET A 46 -5.00 7.97 -0.41
CA MET A 46 -5.22 6.94 0.60
C MET A 46 -5.34 7.52 2.00
N SER A 47 -5.80 6.70 2.94
CA SER A 47 -5.85 7.04 4.37
C SER A 47 -5.02 6.04 5.16
N TRP A 48 -4.51 6.46 6.31
CA TRP A 48 -3.80 5.59 7.25
C TRP A 48 -4.72 4.59 7.96
N GLY A 49 -6.04 4.68 7.72
CA GLY A 49 -7.07 3.86 8.36
C GLY A 49 -8.02 4.68 9.21
N HIS A 50 -8.85 3.97 9.97
CA HIS A 50 -9.89 4.60 10.78
C HIS A 50 -9.29 5.43 11.92
N LYS A 51 -9.91 6.58 12.24
CA LYS A 51 -9.46 7.52 13.29
C LYS A 51 -9.20 6.93 14.69
N PHE A 52 -9.79 5.77 14.98
CA PHE A 52 -9.58 5.04 16.25
C PHE A 52 -8.25 4.28 16.29
N PHE A 53 -7.72 3.90 15.12
CA PHE A 53 -6.50 3.10 14.98
C PHE A 53 -5.29 3.93 14.54
N VAL A 54 -5.50 5.17 14.13
CA VAL A 54 -4.43 6.07 13.69
C VAL A 54 -4.21 7.18 14.69
N SER A 55 -2.95 7.61 14.83
CA SER A 55 -2.59 8.63 15.82
C SER A 55 -3.33 9.95 15.58
N THR A 56 -3.77 10.58 16.68
CA THR A 56 -4.18 11.98 16.70
C THR A 56 -2.99 12.94 16.78
N LYS A 57 -1.80 12.44 17.16
CA LYS A 57 -0.55 13.18 17.32
C LYS A 57 0.66 12.29 16.93
N PRO A 58 1.24 12.43 15.72
CA PRO A 58 0.85 13.36 14.66
C PRO A 58 -0.52 13.00 14.06
N PRO A 59 -1.27 13.97 13.50
CA PRO A 59 -2.59 13.73 12.94
C PRO A 59 -2.51 12.94 11.62
N LEU A 60 -2.83 11.65 11.66
CA LEU A 60 -2.84 10.75 10.49
C LEU A 60 -4.24 10.51 9.89
N GLN A 61 -5.23 11.30 10.29
CA GLN A 61 -6.65 11.04 10.03
C GLN A 61 -7.14 11.53 8.67
N LYS A 62 -6.34 12.33 7.94
CA LYS A 62 -6.73 12.90 6.65
C LYS A 62 -6.25 12.02 5.50
N PRO A 63 -7.00 11.96 4.38
CA PRO A 63 -6.47 11.40 3.15
C PRO A 63 -5.19 12.13 2.73
N VAL A 64 -4.25 11.38 2.16
CA VAL A 64 -2.97 11.85 1.65
C VAL A 64 -2.75 11.36 0.23
N ASP A 65 -1.96 12.09 -0.53
CA ASP A 65 -1.45 11.67 -1.83
C ASP A 65 -0.22 10.76 -1.67
N GLY A 66 0.30 10.25 -2.79
CA GLY A 66 1.48 9.38 -2.80
C GLY A 66 2.72 10.01 -2.13
N PRO A 67 3.11 11.24 -2.50
CA PRO A 67 4.26 11.92 -1.88
C PRO A 67 4.11 12.12 -0.37
N ALA A 68 2.95 12.60 0.10
CA ALA A 68 2.69 12.79 1.53
C ALA A 68 2.63 11.46 2.28
N PHE A 69 2.14 10.40 1.64
CA PHE A 69 2.23 9.05 2.20
C PHE A 69 3.70 8.66 2.40
N ILE A 70 4.55 8.65 1.36
CA ILE A 70 5.95 8.17 1.44
C ILE A 70 6.82 9.00 2.39
N ALA A 71 6.58 10.31 2.50
CA ALA A 71 7.30 11.15 3.44
C ALA A 71 7.20 10.64 4.89
N HIS A 72 6.07 10.03 5.27
CA HIS A 72 5.86 9.55 6.64
C HIS A 72 6.65 8.26 6.96
N PRO A 73 6.54 7.15 6.19
CA PRO A 73 7.40 5.97 6.33
C PRO A 73 8.88 6.32 6.22
N SER A 74 9.29 7.21 5.31
CA SER A 74 10.70 7.64 5.21
C SER A 74 11.19 8.28 6.50
N GLY A 75 10.36 9.11 7.15
CA GLY A 75 10.67 9.65 8.47
C GLY A 75 10.76 8.57 9.55
N MET A 76 9.79 7.66 9.60
CA MET A 76 9.77 6.56 10.58
C MET A 76 10.95 5.60 10.41
N ALA A 77 11.32 5.27 9.17
CA ALA A 77 12.34 4.29 8.85
C ALA A 77 13.72 4.66 9.42
N THR A 78 14.02 5.95 9.56
CA THR A 78 15.25 6.43 10.22
C THR A 78 15.43 5.94 11.66
N SER A 79 14.33 5.61 12.33
CA SER A 79 14.30 5.18 13.73
C SER A 79 14.13 3.66 13.90
N LEU A 80 13.97 2.93 12.80
CA LEU A 80 13.84 1.47 12.82
C LEU A 80 15.22 0.83 12.72
N GLN A 81 15.41 -0.33 13.36
CA GLN A 81 16.65 -1.10 13.18
C GLN A 81 16.61 -1.83 11.83
N THR A 82 15.52 -2.54 11.57
CA THR A 82 15.15 -3.18 10.31
C THR A 82 13.62 -3.29 10.26
N TRP A 83 13.06 -3.48 9.06
CA TRP A 83 11.63 -3.71 8.88
C TRP A 83 11.36 -4.51 7.61
N GLU A 84 10.24 -5.22 7.59
CA GLU A 84 9.73 -5.92 6.40
C GLU A 84 8.20 -5.84 6.35
N THR A 85 7.65 -5.88 5.14
CA THR A 85 6.21 -6.03 4.93
C THR A 85 5.94 -7.41 4.34
N ARG A 86 5.04 -8.18 4.96
CA ARG A 86 4.63 -9.50 4.49
C ARG A 86 3.11 -9.57 4.32
N VAL A 87 2.66 -9.96 3.13
CA VAL A 87 1.25 -10.29 2.89
C VAL A 87 0.98 -11.69 3.46
N THR A 88 0.04 -11.79 4.40
CA THR A 88 -0.33 -13.05 5.07
C THR A 88 -1.56 -13.70 4.46
N ASN A 89 -2.50 -12.89 3.99
CA ASN A 89 -3.72 -13.33 3.33
C ASN A 89 -4.20 -12.23 2.37
N SER A 90 -4.97 -12.61 1.36
CA SER A 90 -5.57 -11.69 0.38
C SER A 90 -6.98 -12.13 0.04
N CYS A 91 -7.92 -11.18 0.01
CA CYS A 91 -9.27 -11.39 -0.47
C CYS A 91 -9.52 -10.45 -1.65
N VAL A 92 -10.18 -10.94 -2.71
CA VAL A 92 -10.57 -10.13 -3.87
C VAL A 92 -12.09 -10.12 -3.92
N ASP A 93 -12.69 -8.98 -3.56
CA ASP A 93 -14.13 -8.77 -3.70
C ASP A 93 -14.46 -8.46 -5.16
N VAL A 94 -15.35 -9.25 -5.72
CA VAL A 94 -15.79 -9.16 -7.10
C VAL A 94 -17.31 -9.20 -7.10
N GLN A 95 -17.95 -8.13 -7.58
CA GLN A 95 -19.36 -8.23 -7.96
C GLN A 95 -19.47 -9.37 -8.98
N GLN A 96 -20.22 -10.42 -8.66
CA GLN A 96 -20.76 -11.27 -9.70
C GLN A 96 -21.50 -10.34 -10.66
N ARG A 97 -21.02 -10.22 -11.90
CA ARG A 97 -21.86 -9.66 -12.96
C ARG A 97 -23.06 -10.60 -13.04
N GLY A 98 -24.19 -10.17 -12.50
CA GLY A 98 -25.45 -10.88 -12.64
C GLY A 98 -25.65 -11.12 -14.13
N SER A 99 -25.80 -12.39 -14.50
CA SER A 99 -26.15 -12.80 -15.85
C SER A 99 -27.53 -12.21 -16.17
N SER A 100 -27.55 -11.04 -16.80
CA SER A 100 -28.75 -10.49 -17.47
C SER A 100 -28.87 -11.08 -18.86
#